data_AF-A0A3P6RF43-F1
#
_entry.id   AF-A0A3P6RF43-F1
#
_cell.length_a   1.000
_cell.length_b   1.000
_cell.length_c   1.000
_cell.angle_alpha   90.00
_cell.angle_beta   90.00
_cell.angle_gamma   90.00
#
_symmetry.space_group_name_H-M   'P 1'
#
loop_
_entity.id
_entity.type
_entity.pdbx_description
1 polymer ?
#
loop_
_entity_poly.entity_id
_entity_poly.type
_entity_poly.pdbx_seq_one_letter_code
_entity_poly.pdbx_strand_id
1 'polypeptide(L)'
;MRLLWLTPLFLVSVDATYIGVAGELICPNPYDNIASIFLMERDFGRTIFDSIDDDDVLDYKEIELNKPFEIGGSETEIFGLEPYIYLRYRCLEDYKEEVINLGDTQFRDRVFHLRKNLISGKTILT
;
A
#
# COMPACT_ATOMS: atom_id res chain seq x y z
N MET A 1 54.66 -11.70 -14.11
CA MET A 1 53.77 -11.41 -12.97
C MET A 1 52.50 -10.76 -13.48
N ARG A 2 51.36 -11.47 -13.51
CA ARG A 2 50.03 -10.88 -13.74
C ARG A 2 49.31 -10.90 -12.40
N LEU A 3 49.09 -9.73 -11.80
CA LEU A 3 48.17 -9.60 -10.67
C LEU A 3 46.75 -9.73 -11.23
N LEU A 4 46.07 -10.83 -10.90
CA LEU A 4 44.62 -10.94 -11.04
C LEU A 4 44.00 -10.14 -9.89
N TRP A 5 43.38 -9.01 -10.22
CA TRP A 5 42.57 -8.25 -9.29
C TRP A 5 41.21 -8.95 -9.19
N LEU A 6 41.00 -9.71 -8.11
CA LEU A 6 39.67 -10.19 -7.73
C LEU A 6 38.90 -9.00 -7.20
N THR A 7 37.97 -8.46 -7.99
CA THR A 7 36.95 -7.54 -7.47
C THR A 7 36.07 -8.31 -6.50
N PRO A 8 35.93 -7.91 -5.23
CA PRO A 8 34.98 -8.52 -4.34
C PRO A 8 33.58 -8.23 -4.87
N LEU A 9 32.88 -9.28 -5.32
CA LEU A 9 31.48 -9.21 -5.66
C LEU A 9 30.70 -9.08 -4.35
N PHE A 10 30.32 -7.85 -3.99
CA PHE A 10 29.36 -7.63 -2.91
C PHE A 10 27.99 -8.09 -3.41
N LEU A 11 27.58 -9.29 -3.02
CA LEU A 11 26.20 -9.73 -3.15
C LEU A 11 25.37 -8.97 -2.12
N VAL A 12 24.65 -7.95 -2.56
CA VAL A 12 23.61 -7.31 -1.74
C VAL A 12 22.39 -8.25 -1.80
N SER A 13 22.01 -8.85 -0.69
CA SER A 13 20.69 -9.49 -0.56
C SER A 13 19.68 -8.38 -0.26
N VAL A 14 18.74 -8.16 -1.16
CA VAL A 14 17.57 -7.31 -0.90
C VAL A 14 16.43 -8.26 -0.57
N ASP A 15 15.92 -8.19 0.65
CA ASP A 15 14.76 -8.97 1.06
C ASP A 15 13.48 -8.20 0.70
N ALA A 16 12.43 -8.93 0.34
CA ALA A 16 11.12 -8.33 0.12
C ALA A 16 10.54 -7.85 1.45
N THR A 17 9.95 -6.65 1.46
CA THR A 17 9.23 -6.09 2.59
C THR A 17 7.73 -6.34 2.40
N TYR A 18 7.05 -6.83 3.44
CA TYR A 18 5.61 -7.07 3.44
C TYR A 18 4.83 -5.93 4.09
N ILE A 19 3.80 -5.45 3.40
CA ILE A 19 2.83 -4.49 3.92
C ILE A 19 1.45 -5.13 3.97
N GLY A 20 0.81 -5.06 5.13
CA GLY A 20 -0.56 -5.50 5.33
C GLY A 20 -1.44 -4.42 5.92
N VAL A 21 -2.73 -4.45 5.58
CA VAL A 21 -3.76 -3.63 6.20
C VAL A 21 -4.92 -4.53 6.59
N ALA A 22 -5.23 -4.56 7.89
CA ALA A 22 -6.45 -5.16 8.41
C ALA A 22 -7.38 -4.04 8.88
N GLY A 23 -8.67 -4.10 8.58
CA GLY A 23 -9.53 -2.97 8.89
C GLY A 23 -11.02 -3.15 8.73
N GLU A 24 -11.73 -2.05 8.91
CA GLU A 24 -13.18 -1.95 8.74
C GLU A 24 -13.56 -0.55 8.20
N LEU A 25 -14.43 -0.53 7.18
CA LEU A 25 -15.03 0.69 6.65
C LEU A 25 -16.48 0.83 7.15
N ILE A 26 -16.78 1.90 7.86
CA ILE A 26 -18.06 2.09 8.54
C ILE A 26 -18.95 3.03 7.75
N CYS A 27 -20.11 2.53 7.35
CA CYS A 27 -21.19 3.28 6.70
C CYS A 27 -22.55 2.68 7.11
N PRO A 28 -23.30 3.29 8.05
CA PRO A 28 -24.52 2.70 8.60
C PRO A 28 -25.64 2.40 7.60
N ASN A 29 -25.83 3.25 6.58
CA ASN A 29 -26.86 3.10 5.55
C ASN A 29 -26.19 3.28 4.17
N PRO A 30 -25.45 2.27 3.70
CA PRO A 30 -24.67 2.38 2.48
C PRO A 30 -25.58 2.39 1.24
N TYR A 31 -25.26 3.26 0.28
CA TYR A 31 -25.88 3.20 -1.04
C TYR A 31 -25.42 1.94 -1.81
N ASP A 32 -24.11 1.63 -1.75
CA ASP A 32 -23.53 0.36 -2.19
C ASP A 32 -22.79 -0.31 -1.02
N ASN A 33 -23.01 -1.60 -0.86
CA ASN A 33 -22.37 -2.41 0.18
C ASN A 33 -20.92 -2.78 -0.18
N ILE A 34 -20.48 -2.56 -1.41
CA ILE A 34 -19.11 -2.90 -1.86
C ILE A 34 -18.26 -1.64 -1.99
N ALA A 35 -17.01 -1.74 -1.54
CA ALA A 35 -15.96 -0.78 -1.82
C ALA A 35 -14.76 -1.50 -2.46
N SER A 36 -14.07 -0.80 -3.34
CA SER A 36 -12.80 -1.27 -3.93
C SER A 36 -11.64 -0.66 -3.14
N ILE A 37 -10.74 -1.49 -2.66
CA ILE A 37 -9.55 -1.11 -1.92
C ILE A 37 -8.30 -1.57 -2.68
N PHE A 38 -7.36 -0.65 -2.85
CA PHE A 38 -6.06 -0.90 -3.48
C PHE A 38 -4.99 -0.59 -2.44
N LEU A 39 -4.05 -1.52 -2.25
CA LEU A 39 -2.81 -1.25 -1.55
C LEU A 39 -1.77 -0.88 -2.62
N MET A 40 -1.17 0.28 -2.46
CA MET A 40 -0.28 0.88 -3.45
C MET A 40 1.04 1.27 -2.78
N GLU A 41 2.11 1.29 -3.56
CA GLU A 41 3.40 1.89 -3.23
C GLU A 41 3.52 3.25 -3.96
N ARG A 42 4.20 4.23 -3.36
CA ARG A 42 4.54 5.48 -4.03
C ARG A 42 6.03 5.50 -4.36
N ASP A 43 6.33 5.34 -5.64
CA ASP A 43 7.72 5.30 -6.10
C ASP A 43 8.46 6.62 -5.82
N PHE A 44 9.56 6.53 -5.06
CA PHE A 44 10.57 7.59 -4.95
C PHE A 44 11.93 7.12 -5.52
N GLY A 45 11.90 6.38 -6.62
CA GLY A 45 13.03 5.70 -7.22
C GLY A 45 13.21 6.01 -8.70
N ARG A 46 13.52 7.28 -9.04
CA ARG A 46 14.19 7.61 -10.31
C ARG A 46 15.50 6.82 -10.43
N THR A 47 15.46 5.62 -11.01
CA THR A 47 16.64 5.13 -11.71
C THR A 47 16.82 5.98 -12.97
N ILE A 48 18.06 6.16 -13.42
CA ILE A 48 18.37 6.78 -14.72
C ILE A 48 17.80 5.99 -15.93
N PHE A 49 17.00 4.94 -15.68
CA PHE A 49 16.24 4.17 -16.66
C PHE A 49 14.71 4.15 -16.38
N ASP A 50 14.22 4.66 -15.24
CA ASP A 50 12.78 4.77 -14.91
C ASP A 50 12.16 6.04 -15.45
N SER A 51 12.08 6.12 -16.77
CA SER A 51 11.25 7.14 -17.40
C SER A 51 9.77 6.80 -17.46
N ILE A 52 9.31 5.58 -17.10
CA ILE A 52 7.89 5.21 -17.16
C ILE A 52 7.62 3.98 -16.25
N ASP A 53 7.03 4.17 -15.05
CA ASP A 53 5.92 3.30 -14.63
C ASP A 53 4.95 4.07 -13.72
N ASP A 54 3.68 3.74 -13.84
CA ASP A 54 2.53 4.28 -13.12
C ASP A 54 2.47 3.60 -11.74
N ASP A 55 2.31 4.37 -10.64
CA ASP A 55 2.09 3.92 -9.25
C ASP A 55 1.80 2.40 -9.04
N ASP A 56 2.70 1.66 -8.38
CA ASP A 56 2.65 0.20 -8.28
C ASP A 56 1.52 -0.32 -7.35
N VAL A 57 0.63 -1.14 -7.92
CA VAL A 57 -0.43 -1.84 -7.17
C VAL A 57 0.17 -3.07 -6.49
N LEU A 58 0.27 -3.03 -5.16
CA LEU A 58 0.70 -4.18 -4.34
C LEU A 58 -0.39 -5.25 -4.24
N ASP A 59 -1.64 -4.84 -4.06
CA ASP A 59 -2.80 -5.74 -3.99
C ASP A 59 -4.11 -4.99 -4.25
N TYR A 60 -5.16 -5.72 -4.62
CA TYR A 60 -6.50 -5.21 -4.87
C TYR A 60 -7.57 -6.13 -4.28
N LYS A 61 -8.63 -5.53 -3.72
CA LYS A 61 -9.78 -6.28 -3.21
C LYS A 61 -11.08 -5.50 -3.31
N GLU A 62 -12.18 -6.22 -3.55
CA GLU A 62 -13.52 -5.73 -3.23
C GLU A 62 -13.91 -6.18 -1.81
N ILE A 63 -14.39 -5.24 -1.00
CA ILE A 63 -14.70 -5.47 0.41
C ILE A 63 -16.13 -5.03 0.72
N GLU A 64 -16.78 -5.75 1.63
CA GLU A 64 -18.09 -5.38 2.13
C GLU A 64 -17.98 -4.31 3.23
N LEU A 65 -18.78 -3.25 3.12
CA LEU A 65 -18.88 -2.21 4.15
C LEU A 65 -19.44 -2.80 5.46
N ASN A 66 -18.96 -2.28 6.58
CA ASN A 66 -19.28 -2.73 7.94
C ASN A 66 -18.87 -4.19 8.24
N LYS A 67 -17.94 -4.75 7.45
CA LYS A 67 -17.28 -6.02 7.73
C LYS A 67 -15.76 -5.85 7.82
N PRO A 68 -15.07 -6.71 8.58
CA PRO A 68 -13.61 -6.74 8.58
C PRO A 68 -13.05 -7.10 7.19
N PHE A 69 -11.90 -6.53 6.85
CA PHE A 69 -11.12 -6.90 5.68
C PHE A 69 -9.63 -7.02 6.01
N GLU A 70 -8.91 -7.70 5.13
CA GLU A 70 -7.46 -7.82 5.10
C GLU A 70 -7.00 -7.73 3.65
N ILE A 71 -5.94 -6.96 3.41
CA ILE A 71 -5.26 -6.78 2.13
C ILE A 71 -3.76 -6.67 2.40
N GLY A 72 -2.90 -7.19 1.52
CA GLY A 72 -1.47 -7.09 1.75
C GLY A 72 -0.63 -7.60 0.58
N GLY A 73 0.55 -7.03 0.43
CA GLY A 73 1.49 -7.33 -0.65
C GLY A 73 2.94 -7.24 -0.17
N SER A 74 3.85 -7.76 -0.99
CA SER A 74 5.28 -7.71 -0.75
C SER A 74 6.00 -7.10 -1.93
N GLU A 75 7.00 -6.29 -1.64
CA GLU A 75 7.80 -5.64 -2.66
C GLU A 75 9.28 -5.61 -2.28
N THR A 76 10.14 -5.70 -3.29
CA THR A 76 11.59 -5.68 -3.11
C THR A 76 12.12 -4.32 -3.54
N GLU A 77 12.44 -3.48 -2.57
CA GLU A 77 12.92 -2.12 -2.80
C GLU A 77 14.23 -1.81 -2.09
N ILE A 78 15.01 -0.90 -2.68
CA ILE A 78 16.30 -0.45 -2.15
C ILE A 78 16.24 0.92 -1.46
N PHE A 79 15.10 1.64 -1.53
CA PHE A 79 14.89 2.95 -0.88
C PHE A 79 13.74 2.98 0.15
N GLY A 80 12.87 1.97 0.17
CA GLY A 80 11.94 1.69 1.25
C GLY A 80 10.53 2.13 0.89
N LEU A 81 9.53 1.38 1.33
CA LEU A 81 8.16 1.54 0.84
C LEU A 81 7.46 2.75 1.47
N GLU A 82 6.77 3.52 0.63
CA GLU A 82 5.84 4.60 0.98
C GLU A 82 4.36 4.19 0.75
N PRO A 83 3.85 3.15 1.43
CA PRO A 83 2.57 2.57 1.05
C PRO A 83 1.37 3.47 1.38
N TYR A 84 0.33 3.35 0.56
CA TYR A 84 -0.94 4.01 0.79
C TYR A 84 -2.11 3.12 0.35
N ILE A 85 -3.28 3.39 0.93
CA ILE A 85 -4.54 2.83 0.44
C ILE A 85 -5.19 3.82 -0.50
N TYR A 86 -5.58 3.36 -1.69
CA TYR A 86 -6.53 4.05 -2.54
C TYR A 86 -7.90 3.36 -2.45
N LEU A 87 -8.92 4.13 -2.09
CA LEU A 87 -10.24 3.63 -1.75
C LEU A 87 -11.28 4.24 -2.67
N ARG A 88 -12.16 3.39 -3.22
CA ARG A 88 -13.31 3.76 -4.04
C ARG A 88 -14.57 3.20 -3.42
N TYR A 89 -15.56 4.06 -3.16
CA TYR A 89 -16.75 3.66 -2.42
C TYR A 89 -17.95 4.54 -2.71
N ARG A 90 -19.15 4.02 -2.42
CA ARG A 90 -20.41 4.75 -2.52
C ARG A 90 -21.25 4.56 -1.25
N CYS A 91 -20.84 5.26 -0.19
CA CYS A 91 -21.55 5.22 1.10
C CYS A 91 -22.83 6.07 1.07
N LEU A 92 -22.79 7.24 0.42
CA LEU A 92 -23.96 8.07 0.12
C LEU A 92 -24.27 7.99 -1.37
N GLU A 93 -25.19 8.81 -1.87
CA GLU A 93 -25.54 8.84 -3.29
C GLU A 93 -24.33 9.13 -4.19
N ASP A 94 -23.37 9.93 -3.73
CA ASP A 94 -22.17 10.24 -4.51
C ASP A 94 -21.11 9.16 -4.41
N TYR A 95 -20.48 8.87 -5.55
CA TYR A 95 -19.26 8.07 -5.62
C TYR A 95 -18.08 8.88 -5.10
N LYS A 96 -17.24 8.25 -4.26
CA LYS A 96 -16.08 8.89 -3.65
C LYS A 96 -14.82 8.06 -3.87
N GLU A 97 -13.73 8.79 -4.05
CA GLU A 97 -12.38 8.25 -4.07
C GLU A 97 -11.54 8.94 -3.00
N GLU A 98 -10.67 8.19 -2.34
CA GLU A 98 -9.85 8.73 -1.26
C GLU A 98 -8.51 8.00 -1.14
N VAL A 99 -7.46 8.74 -0.77
CA VAL A 99 -6.13 8.22 -0.47
C VAL A 99 -5.88 8.28 1.04
N ILE A 100 -5.41 7.18 1.62
CA ILE A 100 -5.00 7.08 3.03
C ILE A 100 -3.53 6.71 3.06
N ASN A 101 -2.69 7.66 3.45
CA ASN A 101 -1.26 7.42 3.60
C ASN A 101 -1.01 6.52 4.83
N LEU A 102 -0.26 5.43 4.66
CA LEU A 102 0.10 4.51 5.75
C LEU A 102 1.43 4.91 6.44
N GLY A 103 2.15 5.85 5.85
CA GLY A 103 3.45 6.33 6.29
C GLY A 103 4.60 5.49 5.73
N ASP A 104 5.82 5.98 5.93
CA ASP A 104 7.06 5.29 5.54
C ASP A 104 7.32 4.08 6.48
N THR A 105 7.69 2.96 5.88
CA THR A 105 7.93 1.69 6.58
C THR A 105 9.40 1.36 6.80
N GLN A 106 10.34 2.11 6.20
CA GLN A 106 11.78 1.96 6.37
C GLN A 106 12.27 0.50 6.21
N PHE A 107 11.79 -0.20 5.16
CA PHE A 107 12.15 -1.60 4.84
C PHE A 107 11.75 -2.63 5.88
N ARG A 108 10.67 -2.39 6.62
CA ARG A 108 10.21 -3.32 7.66
C ARG A 108 8.81 -3.78 7.36
N ASP A 109 8.63 -5.09 7.52
CA ASP A 109 7.31 -5.69 7.49
C ASP A 109 6.40 -4.96 8.46
N ARG A 110 5.22 -4.58 7.98
CA ARG A 110 4.27 -3.83 8.79
C ARG A 110 2.84 -4.19 8.47
N VAL A 111 2.06 -4.37 9.53
CA VAL A 111 0.60 -4.48 9.45
C VAL A 111 -0.01 -3.26 10.12
N PHE A 112 -0.84 -2.55 9.36
CA PHE A 112 -1.60 -1.42 9.85
C PHE A 112 -3.02 -1.85 10.18
N HIS A 113 -3.58 -1.28 11.25
CA HIS A 113 -4.99 -1.42 11.57
C HIS A 113 -5.76 -0.16 11.19
N LEU A 114 -6.63 -0.28 10.18
CA LEU A 114 -7.41 0.82 9.63
C LEU A 114 -8.86 0.76 10.07
N ARG A 115 -9.35 1.80 10.74
CA ARG A 115 -10.78 2.02 10.98
C ARG A 115 -11.20 3.36 10.41
N LYS A 116 -12.14 3.35 9.47
CA LYS A 116 -12.59 4.57 8.80
C LYS A 116 -14.11 4.72 8.82
N ASN A 117 -14.58 5.90 9.21
CA ASN A 117 -15.99 6.26 9.10
C ASN A 117 -16.20 7.09 7.82
N LEU A 118 -16.94 6.52 6.86
CA LEU A 118 -17.10 7.07 5.51
C LEU A 118 -18.04 8.28 5.43
N ILE A 119 -18.77 8.59 6.51
CA ILE A 119 -19.66 9.77 6.59
C ILE A 119 -18.91 10.95 7.20
N SER A 120 -18.31 10.74 8.38
CA SER A 120 -17.58 11.80 9.10
C SER A 120 -16.17 12.06 8.56
N GLY A 121 -15.63 11.15 7.75
CA GLY A 121 -14.25 11.20 7.26
C GLY A 121 -13.20 10.79 8.31
N LYS A 122 -13.60 10.50 9.56
CA LYS A 122 -12.67 10.12 10.63
C LYS A 122 -11.93 8.83 10.27
N THR A 123 -10.60 8.91 10.30
CA THR A 123 -9.67 7.78 10.11
C THR A 123 -8.90 7.54 11.39
N ILE A 124 -8.81 6.28 11.81
CA ILE A 124 -7.90 5.80 12.86
C ILE A 124 -6.97 4.80 12.18
N LEU A 125 -5.67 5.05 12.30
CA LEU A 125 -4.61 4.19 11.79
C LEU A 125 -3.63 3.93 12.95
N THR A 126 -3.32 2.67 13.20
CA THR A 126 -2.38 2.24 14.25
C THR A 126 -1.45 1.16 13.76
#